data_AF-A0A845DIH2-F1
#
_entry.id   AF-A0A845DIH2-F1
#
_cell.length_a   1.000
_cell.length_b   1.000
_cell.length_c   1.000
_cell.angle_alpha   90.00
_cell.angle_beta   90.00
_cell.angle_gamma   90.00
#
_symmetry.space_group_name_H-M   'P 1'
#
loop_
_entity.id
_entity.type
_entity.pdbx_description
1 polymer ?
#
loop_
_entity_poly.entity_id
_entity_poly.type
_entity_poly.pdbx_seq_one_letter_code
_entity_poly.pdbx_strand_id
1 'polypeptide(L)'
;MSTLVSKQYIVFLLLVGCTLFFASSASVFSHGDEDHTDIFPKVEVCQHVSEQGKSGCYTEVCDAGATTLKCVEDIVDTSLVNEGTEFVTQVLYDLEKIPLFSPHMYEGAKRMGSVLALEYGIAADVFSQCPSDFRYGCIDGFFEAATIDVSPADVGNEVCKTAHGEMLVHCYHRIGHGIMKHSQHRYANALALCDSVAEGYKADCWDGVFMEGVHEQIDAGGVELFDSSNDVLAPCSVMDEHYREMCYRNHGLYLKHIYEGNTEEAIRECTGAG
;
A
#
# COMPACT_ATOMS: atom_id res chain seq x y z
N MET A 1 50.26 -19.51 -36.04
CA MET A 1 48.87 -19.24 -36.44
C MET A 1 47.97 -19.53 -35.25
N SER A 2 46.94 -18.70 -35.04
CA SER A 2 45.89 -18.82 -34.01
C SER A 2 46.12 -18.12 -32.66
N THR A 3 45.96 -16.79 -32.64
CA THR A 3 45.41 -16.02 -31.49
C THR A 3 45.06 -14.60 -31.96
N LEU A 4 43.94 -14.43 -32.68
CA LEU A 4 43.42 -13.10 -33.05
C LEU A 4 41.95 -13.14 -33.49
N VAL A 5 41.08 -13.91 -32.81
CA VAL A 5 39.63 -13.91 -33.07
C VAL A 5 38.85 -14.11 -31.78
N SER A 6 38.89 -13.16 -30.85
CA SER A 6 38.08 -13.25 -29.62
C SER A 6 37.61 -11.92 -29.02
N LYS A 7 38.22 -10.77 -29.39
CA LYS A 7 37.87 -9.48 -28.76
C LYS A 7 36.80 -8.64 -29.49
N GLN A 8 36.36 -9.01 -30.69
CA GLN A 8 35.33 -8.24 -31.42
C GLN A 8 33.88 -8.69 -31.17
N TYR A 9 33.65 -9.89 -30.63
CA TYR A 9 32.29 -10.38 -30.37
C TYR A 9 31.71 -9.92 -29.02
N ILE A 10 32.53 -9.45 -28.09
CA ILE A 10 32.07 -9.02 -26.75
C ILE A 10 31.49 -7.60 -26.77
N VAL A 11 31.92 -6.74 -27.70
CA VAL A 11 31.42 -5.35 -27.78
C VAL A 11 30.05 -5.28 -28.48
N PHE A 12 29.73 -6.24 -29.36
CA PHE A 12 28.44 -6.25 -30.06
C PHE A 12 27.27 -6.76 -29.19
N LEU A 13 27.55 -7.60 -28.19
CA LEU A 13 26.52 -8.11 -27.26
C LEU A 13 26.09 -7.07 -26.20
N LEU A 14 26.94 -6.08 -25.89
CA LEU A 14 26.60 -5.02 -24.93
C LEU A 14 25.72 -3.91 -25.53
N LEU A 15 25.73 -3.71 -26.85
CA LEU A 15 24.92 -2.68 -27.51
C LEU A 15 23.51 -3.16 -27.92
N VAL A 16 23.30 -4.48 -28.08
CA VAL A 16 21.97 -5.04 -28.39
C VAL A 16 21.17 -5.37 -27.13
N GLY A 17 21.83 -5.55 -25.98
CA GLY A 17 21.15 -5.78 -24.70
C GLY A 17 20.54 -4.53 -24.05
N CYS A 18 20.93 -3.33 -24.49
CA CYS A 18 20.52 -2.07 -23.86
C CYS A 18 19.25 -1.45 -24.48
N THR A 19 18.80 -1.93 -25.63
CA THR A 19 17.58 -1.45 -26.33
C THR A 19 16.36 -2.35 -26.16
N LEU A 20 16.52 -3.53 -25.54
CA LEU A 20 15.42 -4.48 -25.32
C LEU A 20 14.80 -4.44 -23.91
N PHE A 21 15.31 -3.60 -23.00
CA PHE A 21 14.76 -3.46 -21.65
C PHE A 21 13.70 -2.35 -21.50
N PHE A 22 13.46 -1.52 -22.52
CA PHE A 22 12.49 -0.42 -22.45
C PHE A 22 11.10 -0.74 -23.03
N ALA A 23 10.82 -1.99 -23.41
CA ALA A 23 9.62 -2.31 -24.19
C ALA A 23 8.66 -3.32 -23.52
N SER A 24 8.71 -3.53 -22.21
CA SER A 24 7.87 -4.57 -21.57
C SER A 24 7.06 -4.16 -20.34
N SER A 25 7.00 -2.88 -19.97
CA SER A 25 6.13 -2.41 -18.85
C SER A 25 4.71 -2.03 -19.29
N ALA A 26 4.39 -2.01 -20.58
CA ALA A 26 3.11 -1.50 -21.09
C ALA A 26 1.89 -2.45 -20.93
N SER A 27 1.96 -3.51 -20.12
CA SER A 27 0.92 -4.55 -20.09
C SER A 27 0.24 -4.80 -18.74
N VAL A 28 0.42 -3.94 -17.73
CA VAL A 28 -0.27 -4.10 -16.43
C VAL A 28 -1.58 -3.29 -16.34
N PHE A 29 -1.79 -2.31 -17.21
CA PHE A 29 -3.05 -1.55 -17.28
C PHE A 29 -4.00 -2.14 -18.33
N SER A 30 -4.67 -3.23 -18.01
CA SER A 30 -5.78 -3.72 -18.84
C SER A 30 -6.85 -4.37 -17.97
N HIS A 31 -7.58 -3.58 -17.19
CA HIS A 31 -8.91 -3.97 -16.69
C HIS A 31 -9.78 -2.71 -16.56
N GLY A 32 -10.52 -2.39 -17.62
CA GLY A 32 -11.55 -1.33 -17.66
C GLY A 32 -11.55 -0.53 -18.96
N ASP A 33 -12.39 -0.92 -19.93
CA ASP A 33 -12.62 -0.25 -21.21
C ASP A 33 -13.43 1.07 -21.05
N GLU A 34 -12.85 2.09 -20.39
CA GLU A 34 -13.25 3.48 -20.60
C GLU A 34 -12.00 4.31 -20.92
N ASP A 35 -12.14 5.24 -21.86
CA ASP A 35 -11.07 6.05 -22.44
C ASP A 35 -10.51 7.05 -21.42
N HIS A 36 -9.74 6.57 -20.44
CA HIS A 36 -9.09 7.39 -19.40
C HIS A 36 -7.92 8.24 -19.94
N THR A 37 -7.69 8.25 -21.27
CA THR A 37 -6.60 9.01 -21.91
C THR A 37 -6.83 10.52 -21.89
N ASP A 38 -8.04 10.99 -21.56
CA ASP A 38 -8.41 12.42 -21.56
C ASP A 38 -8.42 13.09 -20.17
N ILE A 39 -7.96 12.40 -19.12
CA ILE A 39 -7.94 12.98 -17.75
C ILE A 39 -6.70 13.87 -17.54
N PHE A 40 -5.51 13.37 -17.88
CA PHE A 40 -4.26 14.10 -17.60
C PHE A 40 -4.21 15.52 -18.18
N PRO A 41 -4.57 15.77 -19.45
CA PRO A 41 -4.54 17.13 -20.00
C PRO A 41 -5.43 18.11 -19.22
N LYS A 42 -6.53 17.64 -18.63
CA LYS A 42 -7.42 18.47 -17.81
C LYS A 42 -6.83 18.72 -16.43
N VAL A 43 -6.18 17.73 -15.84
CA VAL A 43 -5.44 17.87 -14.56
C VAL A 43 -4.30 18.88 -14.71
N GLU A 44 -3.54 18.81 -15.81
CA GLU A 44 -2.47 19.78 -16.12
C GLU A 44 -3.03 21.21 -16.20
N VAL A 45 -4.18 21.40 -16.85
CA VAL A 45 -4.87 22.71 -16.85
C VAL A 45 -5.22 23.16 -15.44
N CYS A 46 -5.71 22.25 -14.57
CA CYS A 46 -6.04 22.58 -13.19
C CYS A 46 -4.82 22.94 -12.33
N GLN A 47 -3.61 22.56 -12.71
CA GLN A 47 -2.39 23.02 -12.04
C GLN A 47 -2.07 24.50 -12.33
N HIS A 48 -2.61 25.06 -13.42
CA HIS A 48 -2.36 26.44 -13.84
C HIS A 48 -3.49 27.42 -13.51
N VAL A 49 -4.61 26.96 -12.97
CA VAL A 49 -5.68 27.86 -12.50
C VAL A 49 -5.32 28.46 -11.14
N SER A 50 -5.97 29.57 -10.77
CA SER A 50 -5.78 30.16 -9.44
C SER A 50 -6.24 29.18 -8.34
N GLU A 51 -5.71 29.32 -7.13
CA GLU A 51 -6.11 28.49 -5.97
C GLU A 51 -7.64 28.49 -5.76
N GLN A 52 -8.33 29.61 -6.00
CA GLN A 52 -9.79 29.70 -5.89
C GLN A 52 -10.52 28.94 -7.02
N GLY A 53 -9.88 28.76 -8.17
CA GLY A 53 -10.40 28.04 -9.33
C GLY A 53 -10.19 26.53 -9.30
N LYS A 54 -9.22 26.03 -8.51
CA LYS A 54 -8.86 24.60 -8.46
C LYS A 54 -10.05 23.71 -8.10
N SER A 55 -10.86 24.09 -7.12
CA SER A 55 -12.03 23.32 -6.70
C SER A 55 -13.02 23.08 -7.85
N GLY A 56 -13.36 24.12 -8.60
CA GLY A 56 -14.23 23.99 -9.77
C GLY A 56 -13.58 23.15 -10.86
N CYS A 57 -12.31 23.40 -11.16
CA CYS A 57 -11.57 22.69 -12.19
C CYS A 57 -11.51 21.17 -11.93
N TYR A 58 -11.09 20.75 -10.74
CA TYR A 58 -11.03 19.32 -10.41
C TYR A 58 -12.41 18.66 -10.33
N THR A 59 -13.45 19.40 -9.94
CA THR A 59 -14.82 18.88 -9.99
C THR A 59 -15.24 18.59 -11.43
N GLU A 60 -14.91 19.47 -12.39
CA GLU A 60 -15.16 19.26 -13.81
C GLU A 60 -14.36 18.09 -14.40
N VAL A 61 -13.14 17.84 -13.91
CA VAL A 61 -12.34 16.65 -14.29
C VAL A 61 -13.09 15.35 -13.93
N CYS A 62 -13.78 15.34 -12.79
CA CYS A 62 -14.43 14.15 -12.24
C CYS A 62 -15.88 13.93 -12.71
N ASP A 63 -16.45 14.79 -13.56
CA ASP A 63 -17.89 14.83 -13.87
C ASP A 63 -18.37 13.75 -14.86
N ALA A 64 -17.64 12.63 -14.97
CA ALA A 64 -17.83 11.58 -15.99
C ALA A 64 -18.54 10.31 -15.48
N GLY A 65 -19.25 10.35 -14.35
CA GLY A 65 -20.02 9.20 -13.84
C GLY A 65 -19.23 8.19 -12.99
N ALA A 66 -17.94 8.41 -12.79
CA ALA A 66 -17.12 7.69 -11.82
C ALA A 66 -17.44 8.13 -10.38
N THR A 67 -17.16 7.26 -9.39
CA THR A 67 -17.20 7.67 -7.98
C THR A 67 -16.05 8.66 -7.71
N THR A 68 -16.19 9.49 -6.66
CA THR A 68 -15.13 10.43 -6.28
C THR A 68 -13.80 9.72 -6.02
N LEU A 69 -13.84 8.55 -5.36
CA LEU A 69 -12.66 7.72 -5.14
C LEU A 69 -12.02 7.30 -6.47
N LYS A 70 -12.81 6.73 -7.38
CA LYS A 70 -12.31 6.29 -8.69
C LYS A 70 -11.70 7.44 -9.48
N CYS A 71 -12.30 8.63 -9.44
CA CYS A 71 -11.72 9.81 -10.07
C CYS A 71 -10.35 10.17 -9.47
N VAL A 72 -10.22 10.15 -8.13
CA VAL A 72 -8.93 10.42 -7.47
C VAL A 72 -7.87 9.41 -7.90
N GLU A 73 -8.21 8.12 -7.96
CA GLU A 73 -7.31 7.06 -8.45
C GLU A 73 -6.88 7.32 -9.91
N ASP A 74 -7.82 7.66 -10.79
CA ASP A 74 -7.53 7.92 -12.20
C ASP A 74 -6.66 9.17 -12.38
N ILE A 75 -6.92 10.23 -11.61
CA ILE A 75 -6.08 11.44 -11.57
C ILE A 75 -4.66 11.09 -11.15
N VAL A 76 -4.49 10.28 -10.09
CA VAL A 76 -3.17 9.88 -9.60
C VAL A 76 -2.44 9.04 -10.65
N ASP A 77 -3.10 8.02 -11.20
CA ASP A 77 -2.52 7.12 -12.20
C ASP A 77 -2.02 7.87 -13.43
N THR A 78 -2.91 8.67 -14.01
CA THR A 78 -2.59 9.39 -15.25
C THR A 78 -1.50 10.44 -15.01
N SER A 79 -1.52 11.12 -13.85
CA SER A 79 -0.51 12.11 -13.50
C SER A 79 0.85 11.48 -13.24
N LEU A 80 0.89 10.31 -12.59
CA LEU A 80 2.13 9.63 -12.26
C LEU A 80 2.84 9.09 -13.49
N VAL A 81 2.09 8.54 -14.45
CA VAL A 81 2.62 8.05 -15.73
C VAL A 81 3.18 9.18 -16.59
N ASN A 82 2.60 10.38 -16.54
CA ASN A 82 3.00 11.50 -17.40
C ASN A 82 4.09 12.39 -16.78
N GLU A 83 4.00 12.72 -15.48
CA GLU A 83 4.84 13.77 -14.85
C GLU A 83 5.61 13.29 -13.61
N GLY A 84 5.34 12.09 -13.09
CA GLY A 84 6.05 11.53 -11.95
C GLY A 84 5.56 11.99 -10.57
N THR A 85 6.31 11.62 -9.53
CA THR A 85 5.89 11.73 -8.13
C THR A 85 5.78 13.14 -7.58
N GLU A 86 6.64 14.06 -8.03
CA GLU A 86 6.61 15.46 -7.58
C GLU A 86 5.31 16.15 -8.02
N PHE A 87 4.90 15.96 -9.28
CA PHE A 87 3.65 16.49 -9.80
C PHE A 87 2.44 15.88 -9.08
N VAL A 88 2.40 14.56 -8.92
CA VAL A 88 1.31 13.87 -8.20
C VAL A 88 1.20 14.34 -6.76
N THR A 89 2.32 14.58 -6.08
CA THR A 89 2.32 15.12 -4.72
C THR A 89 1.64 16.49 -4.67
N GLN A 90 1.92 17.36 -5.64
CA GLN A 90 1.27 18.67 -5.75
C GLN A 90 -0.24 18.55 -6.05
N VAL A 91 -0.62 17.61 -6.91
CA VAL A 91 -2.03 17.29 -7.18
C VAL A 91 -2.75 16.82 -5.91
N LEU A 92 -2.16 15.91 -5.14
CA LEU A 92 -2.74 15.44 -3.86
C LEU A 92 -2.94 16.58 -2.87
N TYR A 93 -1.98 17.51 -2.73
CA TYR A 93 -2.15 18.70 -1.90
C TYR A 93 -3.29 19.61 -2.34
N ASP A 94 -3.56 19.70 -3.64
CA ASP A 94 -4.67 20.48 -4.15
C ASP A 94 -6.01 19.81 -3.90
N LEU A 95 -6.08 18.50 -4.12
CA LEU A 95 -7.27 17.69 -3.86
C LEU A 95 -7.60 17.64 -2.36
N GLU A 96 -6.62 17.57 -1.48
CA GLU A 96 -6.81 17.56 -0.03
C GLU A 96 -7.55 18.82 0.48
N LYS A 97 -7.31 19.98 -0.15
CA LYS A 97 -7.98 21.25 0.18
C LYS A 97 -9.44 21.29 -0.25
N ILE A 98 -9.87 20.37 -1.10
CA ILE A 98 -11.22 20.35 -1.68
C ILE A 98 -12.06 19.34 -0.88
N PRO A 99 -13.14 19.77 -0.19
CA PRO A 99 -13.92 18.90 0.69
C PRO A 99 -14.48 17.65 0.02
N LEU A 100 -14.73 17.71 -1.29
CA LEU A 100 -15.19 16.56 -2.06
C LEU A 100 -14.13 15.45 -2.13
N PHE A 101 -12.85 15.80 -2.31
CA PHE A 101 -11.77 14.83 -2.52
C PHE A 101 -10.99 14.49 -1.26
N SER A 102 -10.93 15.40 -0.29
CA SER A 102 -10.20 15.24 0.98
C SER A 102 -10.38 13.88 1.66
N PRO A 103 -11.60 13.28 1.74
CA PRO A 103 -11.79 11.96 2.35
C PRO A 103 -11.07 10.80 1.64
N HIS A 104 -10.61 11.00 0.41
CA HIS A 104 -10.02 9.97 -0.45
C HIS A 104 -8.50 10.10 -0.61
N MET A 105 -7.86 11.04 0.08
CA MET A 105 -6.41 11.28 -0.08
C MET A 105 -5.55 10.12 0.37
N TYR A 106 -5.99 9.36 1.38
CA TYR A 106 -5.31 8.15 1.80
C TYR A 106 -5.26 7.10 0.68
N GLU A 107 -6.39 6.85 0.01
CA GLU A 107 -6.45 5.91 -1.12
C GLU A 107 -5.72 6.43 -2.36
N GLY A 108 -5.81 7.73 -2.64
CA GLY A 108 -5.00 8.35 -3.70
C GLY A 108 -3.50 8.19 -3.46
N ALA A 109 -3.06 8.33 -2.20
CA ALA A 109 -1.68 8.07 -1.83
C ALA A 109 -1.31 6.60 -1.95
N LYS A 110 -2.18 5.67 -1.52
CA LYS A 110 -1.98 4.23 -1.76
C LYS A 110 -1.81 3.91 -3.24
N ARG A 111 -2.58 4.57 -4.11
CA ARG A 111 -2.43 4.39 -5.55
C ARG A 111 -1.04 4.80 -6.05
N MET A 112 -0.55 5.97 -5.62
CA MET A 112 0.82 6.44 -5.91
C MET A 112 1.88 5.42 -5.46
N GLY A 113 1.76 4.90 -4.23
CA GLY A 113 2.64 3.87 -3.70
C GLY A 113 2.66 2.59 -4.52
N SER A 114 1.48 2.13 -4.93
CA SER A 114 1.32 0.91 -5.73
C SER A 114 2.04 1.02 -7.07
N VAL A 115 1.85 2.15 -7.77
CA VAL A 115 2.52 2.42 -9.04
C VAL A 115 4.04 2.53 -8.84
N LEU A 116 4.51 3.14 -7.75
CA LEU A 116 5.93 3.20 -7.45
C LEU A 116 6.58 1.80 -7.36
N ALA A 117 5.93 0.88 -6.65
CA ALA A 117 6.41 -0.50 -6.54
C ALA A 117 6.39 -1.24 -7.89
N LEU A 118 5.32 -1.06 -8.69
CA LEU A 118 5.15 -1.75 -9.97
C LEU A 118 6.14 -1.25 -11.04
N GLU A 119 6.37 0.07 -11.11
CA GLU A 119 7.22 0.67 -12.15
C GLU A 119 8.71 0.64 -11.80
N TYR A 120 9.05 0.86 -10.52
CA TYR A 120 10.44 1.02 -10.08
C TYR A 120 10.96 -0.12 -9.20
N GLY A 121 10.10 -1.07 -8.83
CA GLY A 121 10.46 -2.22 -7.99
C GLY A 121 10.65 -1.86 -6.51
N ILE A 122 11.37 -2.73 -5.79
CA ILE A 122 11.45 -2.74 -4.31
C ILE A 122 12.70 -2.07 -3.75
N ALA A 123 13.38 -1.22 -4.52
CA ALA A 123 14.59 -0.57 -4.04
C ALA A 123 14.30 0.47 -2.94
N ALA A 124 15.19 0.57 -1.96
CA ALA A 124 14.97 1.37 -0.77
C ALA A 124 14.87 2.89 -1.03
N ASP A 125 15.42 3.37 -2.15
CA ASP A 125 15.28 4.75 -2.62
C ASP A 125 13.90 5.03 -3.22
N VAL A 126 13.25 4.03 -3.84
CA VAL A 126 11.87 4.14 -4.35
C VAL A 126 10.90 4.41 -3.22
N PHE A 127 11.04 3.68 -2.11
CA PHE A 127 10.26 3.90 -0.89
C PHE A 127 10.39 5.34 -0.34
N SER A 128 11.58 5.94 -0.50
CA SER A 128 11.85 7.30 -0.02
C SER A 128 11.15 8.39 -0.87
N GLN A 129 10.55 8.01 -2.02
CA GLN A 129 9.76 8.91 -2.86
C GLN A 129 8.34 9.16 -2.32
N CYS A 130 7.90 8.42 -1.30
CA CYS A 130 6.62 8.71 -0.65
C CYS A 130 6.68 10.07 0.07
N PRO A 131 5.79 11.02 -0.28
CA PRO A 131 5.78 12.37 0.27
C PRO A 131 5.41 12.34 1.76
N SER A 132 5.92 13.29 2.56
CA SER A 132 5.77 13.24 4.02
C SER A 132 4.32 13.23 4.51
N ASP A 133 3.46 14.01 3.87
CA ASP A 133 2.10 14.26 4.36
C ASP A 133 1.13 13.17 3.91
N PHE A 134 1.46 12.48 2.81
CA PHE A 134 0.74 11.30 2.31
C PHE A 134 1.51 9.99 2.55
N ARG A 135 2.50 10.03 3.45
CA ARG A 135 3.49 8.97 3.66
C ARG A 135 2.83 7.64 3.97
N TYR A 136 1.83 7.65 4.84
CA TYR A 136 1.20 6.42 5.31
C TYR A 136 0.48 5.68 4.20
N GLY A 137 -0.44 6.35 3.50
CA GLY A 137 -1.12 5.74 2.34
C GLY A 137 -0.13 5.33 1.26
N CYS A 138 0.83 6.18 0.89
CA CYS A 138 1.83 5.82 -0.11
C CYS A 138 2.65 4.58 0.26
N ILE A 139 3.08 4.46 1.51
CA ILE A 139 3.82 3.26 1.93
C ILE A 139 2.92 2.02 1.90
N ASP A 140 1.67 2.14 2.34
CA ASP A 140 0.77 0.99 2.39
C ASP A 140 0.52 0.44 0.99
N GLY A 141 0.18 1.30 0.04
CA GLY A 141 0.03 0.88 -1.35
C GLY A 141 1.32 0.32 -1.97
N PHE A 142 2.48 0.88 -1.60
CA PHE A 142 3.77 0.35 -2.05
C PHE A 142 3.99 -1.10 -1.59
N PHE A 143 3.76 -1.39 -0.30
CA PHE A 143 3.92 -2.75 0.20
C PHE A 143 2.84 -3.70 -0.31
N GLU A 144 1.59 -3.24 -0.44
CA GLU A 144 0.51 -4.03 -1.04
C GLU A 144 0.88 -4.51 -2.45
N ALA A 145 1.42 -3.62 -3.29
CA ALA A 145 1.82 -3.97 -4.65
C ALA A 145 3.15 -4.77 -4.69
N ALA A 146 4.16 -4.36 -3.92
CA ALA A 146 5.47 -5.00 -3.91
C ALA A 146 5.41 -6.47 -3.45
N THR A 147 4.45 -6.81 -2.59
CA THR A 147 4.31 -8.14 -2.03
C THR A 147 3.49 -9.10 -2.88
N ILE A 148 2.95 -8.68 -4.04
CA ILE A 148 2.18 -9.57 -4.92
C ILE A 148 3.07 -10.70 -5.45
N ASP A 149 4.25 -10.35 -6.00
CA ASP A 149 5.15 -11.28 -6.68
C ASP A 149 6.46 -11.55 -5.91
N VAL A 150 6.74 -10.76 -4.87
CA VAL A 150 7.96 -10.87 -4.08
C VAL A 150 7.60 -11.27 -2.65
N SER A 151 8.38 -12.18 -2.07
CA SER A 151 8.24 -12.54 -0.66
C SER A 151 8.26 -11.27 0.20
N PRO A 152 7.28 -11.05 1.08
CA PRO A 152 7.25 -9.84 1.90
C PRO A 152 8.46 -9.65 2.80
N ALA A 153 9.11 -10.76 3.19
CA ALA A 153 10.36 -10.71 3.93
C ALA A 153 11.51 -10.14 3.10
N ASP A 154 11.56 -10.47 1.81
CA ASP A 154 12.58 -9.92 0.89
C ASP A 154 12.30 -8.45 0.59
N VAL A 155 11.03 -8.08 0.37
CA VAL A 155 10.63 -6.67 0.25
C VAL A 155 11.04 -5.90 1.49
N GLY A 156 10.73 -6.41 2.68
CA GLY A 156 11.03 -5.71 3.91
C GLY A 156 12.51 -5.61 4.22
N ASN A 157 13.26 -6.68 4.00
CA ASN A 157 14.69 -6.68 4.16
C ASN A 157 15.37 -5.75 3.16
N GLU A 158 14.83 -5.54 1.97
CA GLU A 158 15.41 -4.59 1.00
C GLU A 158 15.01 -3.14 1.31
N VAL A 159 13.71 -2.89 1.46
CA VAL A 159 13.13 -1.56 1.58
C VAL A 159 13.49 -0.91 2.92
N CYS A 160 13.45 -1.67 4.02
CA CYS A 160 13.68 -1.10 5.34
C CYS A 160 15.15 -0.90 5.70
N LYS A 161 16.11 -1.31 4.86
CA LYS A 161 17.56 -1.15 5.11
C LYS A 161 17.98 0.31 5.34
N THR A 162 17.32 1.25 4.69
CA THR A 162 17.63 2.69 4.77
C THR A 162 16.77 3.42 5.80
N ALA A 163 15.75 2.74 6.35
CA ALA A 163 14.91 3.30 7.40
C ALA A 163 15.62 3.26 8.75
N HIS A 164 15.44 4.29 9.57
CA HIS A 164 16.09 4.43 10.87
C HIS A 164 15.12 4.97 11.92
N GLY A 165 15.42 4.68 13.20
CA GLY A 165 14.62 5.16 14.33
C GLY A 165 13.17 4.71 14.24
N GLU A 166 12.25 5.63 14.49
CA GLU A 166 10.80 5.38 14.44
C GLU A 166 10.33 4.92 13.06
N MET A 167 10.93 5.44 11.99
CA MET A 167 10.57 5.04 10.63
C MET A 167 10.84 3.55 10.43
N LEU A 168 11.96 3.01 10.93
CA LEU A 168 12.26 1.59 10.79
C LEU A 168 11.18 0.69 11.42
N VAL A 169 10.63 1.08 12.57
CA VAL A 169 9.49 0.41 13.23
C VAL A 169 8.25 0.49 12.34
N HIS A 170 7.89 1.68 11.85
CA HIS A 170 6.77 1.87 10.93
C HIS A 170 6.93 1.07 9.63
N CYS A 171 8.16 0.86 9.16
CA CYS A 171 8.45 0.06 7.98
C CYS A 171 7.98 -1.38 8.16
N TYR A 172 8.43 -2.03 9.22
CA TYR A 172 8.07 -3.43 9.52
C TYR A 172 6.59 -3.58 9.87
N HIS A 173 5.99 -2.60 10.53
CA HIS A 173 4.55 -2.57 10.72
C HIS A 173 3.78 -2.60 9.39
N ARG A 174 4.17 -1.79 8.41
CA ARG A 174 3.47 -1.72 7.11
C ARG A 174 3.74 -2.93 6.22
N ILE A 175 4.88 -3.59 6.37
CA ILE A 175 5.10 -4.92 5.79
C ILE A 175 4.07 -5.92 6.32
N GLY A 176 3.71 -5.84 7.60
CA GLY A 176 2.64 -6.65 8.18
C GLY A 176 1.30 -6.50 7.45
N HIS A 177 0.95 -5.27 7.03
CA HIS A 177 -0.27 -5.01 6.26
C HIS A 177 -0.22 -5.73 4.90
N GLY A 178 0.87 -5.52 4.14
CA GLY A 178 1.09 -6.19 2.86
C GLY A 178 1.11 -7.72 2.98
N ILE A 179 1.77 -8.26 4.01
CA ILE A 179 1.79 -9.70 4.33
C ILE A 179 0.37 -10.25 4.53
N MET A 180 -0.48 -9.52 5.25
CA MET A 180 -1.83 -9.99 5.55
C MET A 180 -2.65 -10.14 4.26
N LYS A 181 -2.54 -9.17 3.34
CA LYS A 181 -3.18 -9.25 2.02
C LYS A 181 -2.57 -10.35 1.14
N HIS A 182 -1.24 -10.43 1.07
CA HIS A 182 -0.53 -11.49 0.35
C HIS A 182 -0.95 -12.89 0.82
N SER A 183 -1.16 -13.03 2.13
CA SER A 183 -1.58 -14.30 2.76
C SER A 183 -3.05 -14.64 2.55
N GLN A 184 -3.79 -13.85 1.76
CA GLN A 184 -5.24 -13.95 1.59
C GLN A 184 -5.96 -13.93 2.94
N HIS A 185 -5.52 -13.02 3.81
CA HIS A 185 -6.06 -12.81 5.15
C HIS A 185 -5.98 -14.01 6.09
N ARG A 186 -5.08 -14.98 5.84
CA ARG A 186 -4.86 -16.12 6.74
C ARG A 186 -3.77 -15.81 7.76
N TYR A 187 -4.14 -15.57 9.03
CA TYR A 187 -3.21 -15.24 10.12
C TYR A 187 -2.04 -16.23 10.25
N ALA A 188 -2.29 -17.54 10.20
CA ALA A 188 -1.23 -18.53 10.33
C ALA A 188 -0.12 -18.36 9.26
N ASN A 189 -0.51 -18.06 8.03
CA ASN A 189 0.43 -17.82 6.93
C ASN A 189 1.12 -16.47 7.09
N ALA A 190 0.35 -15.43 7.43
CA ALA A 190 0.84 -14.08 7.60
C ALA A 190 1.90 -13.98 8.72
N LEU A 191 1.62 -14.56 9.88
CA LEU A 191 2.53 -14.55 11.02
C LEU A 191 3.81 -15.35 10.74
N ALA A 192 3.71 -16.49 10.04
CA ALA A 192 4.87 -17.26 9.61
C ALA A 192 5.79 -16.47 8.65
N LEU A 193 5.23 -15.58 7.82
CA LEU A 193 6.03 -14.66 6.99
C LEU A 193 6.68 -13.57 7.84
N CYS A 194 5.97 -12.99 8.81
CA CYS A 194 6.56 -12.04 9.76
C CYS A 194 7.70 -12.67 10.59
N ASP A 195 7.66 -13.96 10.89
CA ASP A 195 8.75 -14.65 11.60
C ASP A 195 10.07 -14.69 10.81
N SER A 196 10.02 -14.39 9.51
CA SER A 196 11.21 -14.29 8.66
C SER A 196 11.75 -12.87 8.49
N VAL A 197 11.09 -11.85 9.06
CA VAL A 197 11.64 -10.49 9.12
C VAL A 197 12.74 -10.38 10.20
N ALA A 198 13.45 -9.26 10.22
CA ALA A 198 14.52 -9.02 11.18
C ALA A 198 14.03 -9.16 12.64
N GLU A 199 14.80 -9.90 13.46
CA GLU A 199 14.40 -10.35 14.81
C GLU A 199 13.84 -9.24 15.71
N GLY A 200 14.42 -8.04 15.67
CA GLY A 200 13.99 -6.89 16.49
C GLY A 200 12.68 -6.24 16.06
N TYR A 201 12.11 -6.66 14.93
CA TYR A 201 10.95 -6.02 14.29
C TYR A 201 9.80 -6.99 13.98
N LYS A 202 9.89 -8.23 14.46
CA LYS A 202 8.82 -9.23 14.30
C LYS A 202 7.52 -8.77 14.94
N ALA A 203 7.60 -8.21 16.15
CA ALA A 203 6.44 -7.68 16.85
C ALA A 203 5.76 -6.54 16.08
N ASP A 204 6.53 -5.65 15.47
CA ASP A 204 5.99 -4.56 14.64
C ASP A 204 5.27 -5.14 13.42
N CYS A 205 5.85 -6.15 12.76
CA CYS A 205 5.22 -6.87 11.66
C CYS A 205 3.92 -7.56 12.08
N TRP A 206 3.91 -8.28 13.21
CA TRP A 206 2.70 -8.92 13.74
C TRP A 206 1.62 -7.89 14.07
N ASP A 207 1.98 -6.76 14.67
CA ASP A 207 1.06 -5.65 14.95
C ASP A 207 0.36 -5.17 13.69
N GLY A 208 1.11 -5.01 12.59
CA GLY A 208 0.56 -4.68 11.28
C GLY A 208 -0.39 -5.75 10.73
N VAL A 209 -0.01 -7.03 10.83
CA VAL A 209 -0.86 -8.15 10.40
C VAL A 209 -2.20 -8.16 11.16
N PHE A 210 -2.17 -7.96 12.47
CA PHE A 210 -3.38 -7.96 13.29
C PHE A 210 -4.24 -6.71 13.06
N MET A 211 -3.64 -5.53 12.90
CA MET A 211 -4.35 -4.30 12.56
C MET A 211 -5.11 -4.47 11.24
N GLU A 212 -4.41 -4.91 10.19
CA GLU A 212 -5.01 -5.09 8.87
C GLU A 212 -6.09 -6.17 8.87
N GLY A 213 -5.84 -7.29 9.55
CA GLY A 213 -6.82 -8.35 9.68
C GLY A 213 -8.10 -7.92 10.43
N VAL A 214 -8.00 -7.03 11.41
CA VAL A 214 -9.17 -6.47 12.10
C VAL A 214 -9.95 -5.51 11.18
N HIS A 215 -9.27 -4.65 10.43
CA HIS A 215 -9.94 -3.76 9.47
C HIS A 215 -10.66 -4.55 8.38
N GLU A 216 -9.99 -5.52 7.77
CA GLU A 216 -10.58 -6.38 6.74
C GLU A 216 -11.79 -7.17 7.26
N GLN A 217 -11.72 -7.66 8.50
CA GLN A 217 -12.86 -8.30 9.13
C GLN A 217 -14.05 -7.34 9.30
N ILE A 218 -13.80 -6.11 9.74
CA ILE A 218 -14.85 -5.09 9.93
C ILE A 218 -15.49 -4.73 8.59
N ASP A 219 -14.66 -4.53 7.55
CA ASP A 219 -15.11 -4.15 6.21
C ASP A 219 -15.87 -5.29 5.52
N ALA A 220 -15.47 -6.54 5.73
CA ALA A 220 -16.17 -7.74 5.27
C ALA A 220 -17.46 -8.04 6.06
N GLY A 221 -17.83 -7.23 7.05
CA GLY A 221 -19.04 -7.41 7.86
C GLY A 221 -18.93 -8.52 8.92
N GLY A 222 -17.72 -8.90 9.33
CA GLY A 222 -17.49 -9.69 10.54
C GLY A 222 -17.55 -11.22 10.41
N VAL A 223 -17.46 -11.80 9.22
CA VAL A 223 -17.88 -13.20 9.02
C VAL A 223 -16.76 -14.21 8.68
N GLU A 224 -15.57 -13.81 8.20
CA GLU A 224 -14.64 -14.80 7.57
C GLU A 224 -13.27 -15.00 8.23
N LEU A 225 -12.70 -14.02 8.94
CA LEU A 225 -11.34 -14.13 9.50
C LEU A 225 -11.29 -14.60 10.96
N PHE A 226 -12.36 -14.36 11.70
CA PHE A 226 -12.52 -14.82 13.07
C PHE A 226 -13.64 -15.85 13.11
N ASP A 227 -13.29 -17.11 13.39
CA ASP A 227 -14.27 -18.17 13.59
C ASP A 227 -15.17 -17.80 14.77
N SER A 228 -16.42 -17.46 14.46
CA SER A 228 -17.43 -16.94 15.40
C SER A 228 -18.10 -18.02 16.25
N SER A 229 -17.51 -19.20 16.37
CA SER A 229 -18.03 -20.27 17.20
C SER A 229 -17.79 -20.02 18.71
N ASN A 230 -18.54 -19.05 19.25
CA ASN A 230 -18.70 -18.70 20.67
C ASN A 230 -17.53 -18.01 21.40
N ASP A 231 -16.37 -17.84 20.77
CA ASP A 231 -15.25 -17.14 21.38
C ASP A 231 -15.04 -15.76 20.76
N VAL A 232 -15.54 -14.72 21.44
CA VAL A 232 -15.39 -13.33 21.00
C VAL A 232 -13.94 -12.83 21.02
N LEU A 233 -13.04 -13.57 21.69
CA LEU A 233 -11.61 -13.28 21.76
C LEU A 233 -10.81 -14.07 20.71
N ALA A 234 -11.46 -14.95 19.95
CA ALA A 234 -10.82 -15.57 18.80
C ALA A 234 -10.45 -14.48 17.77
N PRO A 235 -9.22 -14.55 17.20
CA PRO A 235 -8.30 -15.67 17.24
C PRO A 235 -7.28 -15.56 18.38
N CYS A 236 -7.23 -14.44 19.11
CA CYS A 236 -6.19 -14.15 20.10
C CYS A 236 -6.14 -15.17 21.24
N SER A 237 -7.29 -15.73 21.62
CA SER A 237 -7.41 -16.80 22.64
C SER A 237 -6.73 -18.11 22.25
N VAL A 238 -6.66 -18.41 20.95
CA VAL A 238 -6.11 -19.67 20.41
C VAL A 238 -4.76 -19.50 19.72
N MET A 239 -4.29 -18.26 19.56
CA MET A 239 -2.96 -17.94 19.03
C MET A 239 -1.84 -18.43 19.95
N ASP A 240 -0.68 -18.69 19.38
CA ASP A 240 0.55 -18.95 20.13
C ASP A 240 0.93 -17.75 21.00
N GLU A 241 1.51 -18.01 22.18
CA GLU A 241 1.74 -17.03 23.24
C GLU A 241 2.51 -15.78 22.76
N HIS A 242 3.50 -15.96 21.88
CA HIS A 242 4.33 -14.86 21.39
C HIS A 242 3.59 -13.89 20.45
N TYR A 243 2.48 -14.30 19.83
CA TYR A 243 1.65 -13.41 19.01
C TYR A 243 0.56 -12.69 19.79
N ARG A 244 0.18 -13.22 20.97
CA ARG A 244 -1.05 -12.80 21.68
C ARG A 244 -1.05 -11.33 22.05
N GLU A 245 0.08 -10.79 22.48
CA GLU A 245 0.18 -9.39 22.90
C GLU A 245 -0.24 -8.45 21.75
N MET A 246 0.32 -8.65 20.56
CA MET A 246 -0.01 -7.85 19.37
C MET A 246 -1.44 -8.12 18.88
N CYS A 247 -1.92 -9.35 19.01
CA CYS A 247 -3.30 -9.70 18.68
C CYS A 247 -4.28 -8.91 19.56
N TYR A 248 -4.19 -9.04 20.89
CA TYR A 248 -5.10 -8.38 21.82
C TYR A 248 -5.04 -6.85 21.74
N ARG A 249 -3.85 -6.29 21.46
CA ARG A 249 -3.70 -4.85 21.25
C ARG A 249 -4.59 -4.32 20.13
N ASN A 250 -4.73 -5.07 19.04
CA ASN A 250 -5.55 -4.68 17.88
C ASN A 250 -7.00 -5.15 17.98
N HIS A 251 -7.27 -6.24 18.73
CA HIS A 251 -8.59 -6.85 18.88
C HIS A 251 -9.66 -5.95 19.49
N GLY A 252 -9.25 -4.92 20.25
CA GLY A 252 -10.17 -3.96 20.86
C GLY A 252 -11.07 -3.24 19.85
N LEU A 253 -10.57 -2.99 18.64
CA LEU A 253 -11.36 -2.36 17.57
C LEU A 253 -12.46 -3.31 17.05
N TYR A 254 -12.14 -4.59 16.89
CA TYR A 254 -13.12 -5.62 16.54
C TYR A 254 -14.19 -5.78 17.62
N LEU A 255 -13.79 -5.86 18.90
CA LEU A 255 -14.74 -5.94 20.02
C LEU A 255 -15.68 -4.73 20.03
N LYS A 256 -15.14 -3.52 19.84
CA LYS A 256 -15.96 -2.31 19.74
C LYS A 256 -16.94 -2.40 18.57
N HIS A 257 -16.55 -2.97 17.43
CA HIS A 257 -17.42 -3.13 16.27
C HIS A 257 -18.58 -4.09 16.56
N ILE A 258 -18.32 -5.30 17.08
CA ILE A 258 -19.37 -6.29 17.35
C ILE A 258 -20.33 -5.88 18.48
N TYR A 259 -19.89 -4.99 19.38
CA TYR A 259 -20.72 -4.38 20.41
C TYR A 259 -21.33 -3.04 19.99
N GLU A 260 -21.41 -2.74 18.69
CA GLU A 260 -22.07 -1.55 18.14
C GLU A 260 -21.54 -0.23 18.73
N GLY A 261 -20.25 -0.19 19.07
CA GLY A 261 -19.60 0.96 19.68
C GLY A 261 -19.67 1.02 21.21
N ASN A 262 -20.32 0.06 21.88
CA ASN A 262 -20.37 -0.03 23.34
C ASN A 262 -18.99 -0.35 23.93
N THR A 263 -18.28 0.70 24.31
CA THR A 263 -16.89 0.62 24.77
C THR A 263 -16.77 -0.06 26.14
N GLU A 264 -17.76 0.10 27.02
CA GLU A 264 -17.74 -0.55 28.35
C GLU A 264 -17.81 -2.07 28.22
N GLU A 265 -18.66 -2.55 27.30
CA GLU A 265 -18.80 -3.98 27.03
C GLU A 265 -17.56 -4.56 26.35
N ALA A 266 -17.02 -3.88 25.34
CA ALA A 266 -15.76 -4.26 24.71
C ALA A 266 -14.59 -4.35 25.71
N ILE A 267 -14.48 -3.39 26.64
CA ILE A 267 -13.46 -3.43 27.70
C ILE A 267 -13.72 -4.59 28.66
N ARG A 268 -14.97 -4.83 29.05
CA ARG A 268 -15.32 -5.92 29.97
C ARG A 268 -14.92 -7.30 29.41
N GLU A 269 -15.18 -7.55 28.13
CA GLU A 269 -14.75 -8.79 27.49
C GLU A 269 -13.23 -8.89 27.41
N CYS A 270 -12.54 -7.81 27.01
CA CYS A 270 -11.08 -7.80 26.89
C CYS A 270 -10.38 -8.00 28.24
N THR A 271 -10.90 -7.41 29.32
CA THR A 271 -10.32 -7.50 30.68
C THR A 271 -10.76 -8.74 31.45
N GLY A 272 -11.90 -9.33 31.09
CA GLY A 272 -12.35 -10.62 31.65
C GLY A 272 -11.53 -11.83 31.17
N ALA A 273 -10.69 -11.63 30.15
CA ALA A 273 -9.78 -12.63 29.58
C ALA A 273 -8.45 -12.78 30.33
N GLY A 274 -8.13 -11.85 31.24
CA GLY A 274 -6.84 -11.72 31.92
C GLY A 274 -6.73 -12.47 33.25
#